data_AF-A0A8J8CQV7-F1
#
_entry.id   AF-A0A8J8CQV7-F1
#
_cell.length_a   1.000
_cell.length_b   1.000
_cell.length_c   1.000
_cell.angle_alpha   90.00
_cell.angle_beta   90.00
_cell.angle_gamma   90.00
#
_symmetry.space_group_name_H-M   'P 1'
#
loop_
_entity.id
_entity.type
_entity.pdbx_description
1 polymer ?
#
loop_
_entity_poly.entity_id
_entity_poly.type
_entity_poly.pdbx_seq_one_letter_code
_entity_poly.pdbx_strand_id
1 'polypeptide(L)'
;MSDDLTEMVNLLENGESEKITQAAKKLALIPKEVVELPKDQLKNVVKILLESVDKPGVDDGELLHALFMITNEMIIKFDIILPEEQAISYEWFLSWFDQ
;
A
#
# COMPACT_ATOMS: atom_id res chain seq x y z
N MET A 1 -0.09 17.45 -3.01
CA MET A 1 -0.50 16.10 -3.45
C MET A 1 -0.89 16.20 -4.91
N SER A 2 -0.40 15.33 -5.78
CA SER A 2 -0.82 15.32 -7.18
C SER A 2 -2.29 14.91 -7.28
N ASP A 3 -3.03 15.50 -8.23
CA ASP A 3 -4.44 15.11 -8.48
C ASP A 3 -4.53 13.61 -8.81
N ASP A 4 -3.51 13.09 -9.50
CA ASP A 4 -3.36 11.68 -9.86
C ASP A 4 -3.26 10.75 -8.63
N LEU A 5 -2.47 11.10 -7.61
CA LEU A 5 -2.38 10.29 -6.39
C LEU A 5 -3.73 10.24 -5.65
N THR A 6 -4.40 11.38 -5.57
CA THR A 6 -5.72 11.48 -4.93
C THR A 6 -6.74 10.60 -5.64
N GLU A 7 -6.75 10.63 -6.98
CA GLU A 7 -7.61 9.79 -7.80
C GLU A 7 -7.31 8.30 -7.58
N MET A 8 -6.03 7.91 -7.53
CA MET A 8 -5.65 6.50 -7.36
C MET A 8 -6.01 5.97 -5.98
N VAL A 9 -5.82 6.77 -4.93
CA VAL A 9 -6.27 6.38 -3.58
C VAL A 9 -7.79 6.22 -3.56
N ASN A 10 -8.54 7.14 -4.19
CA ASN A 10 -9.99 7.03 -4.28
C ASN A 10 -10.45 5.79 -5.09
N LEU A 11 -9.75 5.45 -6.18
CA LEU A 11 -10.01 4.22 -6.94
C LEU A 11 -9.68 2.97 -6.15
N LEU A 12 -8.65 3.00 -5.31
CA LEU A 12 -8.32 1.89 -4.44
C LEU A 12 -9.41 1.71 -3.35
N GLU A 13 -9.88 2.82 -2.77
CA GLU A 13 -10.86 2.82 -1.69
C GLU A 13 -12.27 2.44 -2.13
N ASN A 14 -12.68 2.90 -3.31
CA ASN A 14 -14.07 2.78 -3.78
C ASN A 14 -14.20 1.98 -5.09
N GLY A 15 -13.10 1.57 -5.70
CA GLY A 15 -13.11 0.80 -6.94
C GLY A 15 -13.43 -0.68 -6.73
N GLU A 16 -13.86 -1.33 -7.80
CA GLU A 16 -14.11 -2.76 -7.85
C GLU A 16 -13.10 -3.45 -8.77
N SER A 17 -12.65 -4.64 -8.37
CA SER A 17 -11.83 -5.57 -9.15
C SER A 17 -10.74 -4.88 -10.00
N GLU A 18 -10.93 -4.77 -11.31
CA GLU A 18 -9.99 -4.17 -12.27
C GLU A 18 -9.53 -2.75 -11.88
N LYS A 19 -10.40 -1.92 -11.28
CA LYS A 19 -10.02 -0.56 -10.85
C LYS A 19 -9.03 -0.59 -9.68
N ILE A 20 -9.16 -1.58 -8.80
CA ILE A 20 -8.21 -1.81 -7.70
C ILE A 20 -6.85 -2.19 -8.29
N THR A 21 -6.83 -3.11 -9.25
CA THR A 21 -5.60 -3.50 -9.96
C THR A 21 -4.90 -2.30 -10.62
N GLN A 22 -5.66 -1.47 -11.33
CA GLN A 22 -5.11 -0.27 -12.00
C GLN A 22 -4.57 0.76 -11.00
N ALA A 23 -5.27 0.98 -9.89
CA ALA A 23 -4.82 1.84 -8.82
C ALA A 23 -3.52 1.31 -8.21
N ALA A 24 -3.46 0.01 -7.85
CA ALA A 24 -2.29 -0.63 -7.29
C ALA A 24 -1.05 -0.50 -8.21
N LYS A 25 -1.22 -0.81 -9.49
CA LYS A 25 -0.17 -0.66 -10.51
C LYS A 25 0.40 0.76 -10.55
N LYS A 26 -0.46 1.78 -10.51
CA LYS A 26 -0.03 3.18 -10.53
C LYS A 26 0.65 3.59 -9.23
N LEU A 27 0.10 3.20 -8.08
CA LEU A 27 0.70 3.49 -6.76
C LEU A 27 2.11 2.88 -6.64
N ALA A 28 2.34 1.69 -7.21
CA ALA A 28 3.65 1.04 -7.24
C ALA A 28 4.74 1.85 -7.97
N LEU A 29 4.36 2.75 -8.89
CA LEU A 29 5.28 3.59 -9.66
C LEU A 29 5.70 4.86 -8.91
N ILE A 30 4.95 5.27 -7.89
CA ILE A 30 5.16 6.52 -7.16
C ILE A 30 5.23 6.32 -5.63
N PRO A 31 5.93 5.29 -5.11
CA PRO A 31 5.89 4.95 -3.68
C PRO A 31 6.34 6.11 -2.78
N LYS A 32 7.29 6.93 -3.26
CA LYS A 32 7.74 8.16 -2.59
C LYS A 32 6.62 9.14 -2.31
N GLU A 33 5.71 9.34 -3.27
CA GLU A 33 4.56 10.22 -3.07
C GLU A 33 3.52 9.57 -2.16
N VAL A 34 3.32 8.26 -2.29
CA VAL A 34 2.37 7.50 -1.46
C VAL A 34 2.74 7.59 0.02
N VAL A 35 4.04 7.46 0.37
CA VAL A 35 4.48 7.55 1.77
C VAL A 35 4.46 8.97 2.35
N GLU A 36 4.17 10.00 1.55
CA GLU A 36 3.87 11.36 2.04
C GLU A 36 2.42 11.53 2.50
N LEU A 37 1.55 10.54 2.24
CA LEU A 37 0.15 10.59 2.69
C LEU A 37 0.07 10.68 4.23
N PRO A 38 -0.98 11.32 4.77
CA PRO A 38 -1.27 11.27 6.19
C PRO A 38 -1.28 9.82 6.72
N LYS A 39 -0.76 9.61 7.93
CA LYS A 39 -0.57 8.27 8.55
C LYS A 39 -1.79 7.36 8.37
N ASP A 40 -2.98 7.88 8.69
CA ASP A 40 -4.24 7.11 8.61
C ASP A 40 -4.60 6.73 7.17
N GLN A 41 -4.35 7.61 6.21
CA GLN A 41 -4.62 7.37 4.79
C GLN A 41 -3.60 6.37 4.21
N LEU A 42 -2.32 6.52 4.54
CA LEU A 42 -1.28 5.56 4.15
C LEU A 42 -1.56 4.16 4.74
N LYS A 43 -1.95 4.10 6.02
CA LYS A 43 -2.41 2.86 6.65
C LYS A 43 -3.58 2.24 5.90
N ASN A 44 -4.57 3.06 5.52
CA ASN A 44 -5.74 2.58 4.77
C ASN A 44 -5.35 2.04 3.39
N VAL A 45 -4.45 2.71 2.67
CA VAL A 45 -3.91 2.22 1.39
C VAL A 45 -3.27 0.84 1.55
N VAL A 46 -2.34 0.68 2.50
CA VAL A 46 -1.68 -0.60 2.76
C VAL A 46 -2.70 -1.68 3.13
N LYS A 47 -3.69 -1.34 3.95
CA LYS A 47 -4.74 -2.26 4.38
C LYS A 47 -5.57 -2.75 3.20
N ILE A 48 -6.06 -1.83 2.36
CA ILE A 48 -6.92 -2.19 1.23
C ILE A 48 -6.15 -3.01 0.20
N LEU A 49 -4.88 -2.67 -0.06
CA LEU A 49 -4.04 -3.48 -0.95
C LEU A 49 -3.95 -4.92 -0.44
N LEU A 50 -3.65 -5.10 0.86
CA LEU A 50 -3.55 -6.43 1.48
C LEU A 50 -4.87 -7.21 1.45
N GLU A 51 -5.97 -6.58 1.87
CA GLU A 51 -7.31 -7.20 1.87
C GLU A 51 -7.84 -7.50 0.46
N SER A 52 -7.26 -6.89 -0.57
CA SER A 52 -7.69 -7.07 -1.95
C SER A 52 -6.88 -8.12 -2.73
N VAL A 53 -5.78 -8.65 -2.18
CA VAL A 53 -4.95 -9.69 -2.82
C VAL A 53 -5.81 -10.91 -3.20
N ASP A 54 -6.72 -11.33 -2.32
CA ASP A 54 -7.56 -12.52 -2.53
C ASP A 54 -8.92 -12.20 -3.19
N LYS A 55 -9.17 -10.96 -3.63
CA LYS A 55 -10.46 -10.58 -4.21
C LYS A 55 -10.60 -11.13 -5.64
N PRO A 56 -11.76 -11.73 -5.99
CA PRO A 56 -12.01 -12.16 -7.37
C PRO A 56 -11.90 -11.01 -8.38
N GLY A 57 -11.19 -11.26 -9.49
CA GLY A 57 -11.01 -10.28 -10.56
C GLY A 57 -9.99 -9.18 -10.25
N VAL A 58 -9.22 -9.32 -9.17
CA VAL A 58 -8.03 -8.51 -8.87
C VAL A 58 -6.77 -9.30 -9.26
N ASP A 59 -5.75 -8.60 -9.76
CA ASP A 59 -4.44 -9.20 -10.05
C ASP A 59 -3.57 -9.15 -8.79
N ASP A 60 -3.47 -10.28 -8.09
CA ASP A 60 -2.72 -10.41 -6.85
C ASP A 60 -1.25 -9.97 -7.00
N GLY A 61 -0.63 -10.22 -8.16
CA GLY A 61 0.74 -9.82 -8.47
C GLY A 61 0.93 -8.31 -8.45
N GLU A 62 0.02 -7.54 -9.05
CA GLU A 62 0.08 -6.06 -9.04
C GLU A 62 -0.14 -5.49 -7.62
N LEU A 63 -1.01 -6.12 -6.83
CA LEU A 63 -1.28 -5.74 -5.45
C LEU A 63 -0.06 -5.99 -4.54
N LEU A 64 0.53 -7.18 -4.63
CA LEU A 64 1.74 -7.55 -3.90
C LEU A 64 2.94 -6.69 -4.32
N HIS A 65 3.05 -6.33 -5.60
CA HIS A 65 4.08 -5.43 -6.07
C HIS A 65 3.93 -4.02 -5.48
N ALA A 66 2.70 -3.47 -5.49
CA ALA A 66 2.42 -2.17 -4.87
C ALA A 66 2.74 -2.18 -3.38
N LEU A 67 2.30 -3.22 -2.64
CA LEU A 67 2.62 -3.41 -1.23
C LEU A 67 4.13 -3.39 -1.00
N PHE A 68 4.88 -4.20 -1.74
CA PHE A 68 6.34 -4.27 -1.63
C PHE A 68 7.02 -2.91 -1.87
N MET A 69 6.63 -2.20 -2.93
CA MET A 69 7.22 -0.90 -3.27
C MET A 69 6.94 0.14 -2.17
N ILE A 70 5.70 0.19 -1.67
CA ILE A 70 5.30 1.14 -0.62
C ILE A 70 5.99 0.81 0.70
N THR A 71 5.96 -0.45 1.15
CA THR A 71 6.56 -0.83 2.44
C THR A 71 8.08 -0.67 2.43
N ASN A 72 8.75 -0.90 1.31
CA ASN A 72 10.18 -0.62 1.20
C ASN A 72 10.48 0.87 1.33
N GLU A 73 9.71 1.72 0.65
CA GLU A 73 9.88 3.17 0.79
C GLU A 73 9.57 3.63 2.21
N MET A 74 8.57 3.02 2.88
CA MET A 74 8.31 3.28 4.30
C MET A 74 9.50 2.93 5.20
N ILE A 75 10.12 1.76 4.98
CA ILE A 75 11.32 1.35 5.75
C ILE A 75 12.40 2.40 5.64
N ILE A 76 12.67 2.87 4.41
CA ILE A 76 13.73 3.85 4.13
C ILE A 76 13.37 5.21 4.75
N LYS A 77 12.13 5.67 4.56
CA LYS A 77 11.72 7.02 4.98
C LYS A 77 11.59 7.17 6.49
N PHE A 78 11.03 6.17 7.15
CA PHE A 78 10.74 6.22 8.59
C PHE A 78 11.80 5.51 9.43
N ASP A 79 12.93 5.12 8.82
CA ASP A 79 14.00 4.35 9.45
C ASP A 79 13.46 3.16 10.26
N ILE A 80 12.52 2.40 9.66
CA ILE A 80 11.85 1.30 10.34
C ILE A 80 12.87 0.19 10.58
N ILE A 81 13.19 -0.04 11.86
CA ILE A 81 14.07 -1.13 12.26
C ILE A 81 13.26 -2.41 12.26
N LEU A 82 13.56 -3.29 11.29
CA LEU A 82 12.93 -4.59 11.17
C LEU A 82 13.54 -5.56 12.20
N PRO A 83 12.72 -6.15 13.10
CA PRO A 83 13.22 -7.10 14.10
C PRO A 83 13.66 -8.43 13.44
N GLU A 84 14.88 -8.88 13.73
CA GLU A 84 15.50 -10.10 13.15
C GLU A 84 14.72 -11.40 13.45
N GLU A 85 13.95 -11.43 14.55
CA GLU A 85 13.28 -12.64 15.02
C GLU A 85 11.81 -12.78 14.55
N GLN A 86 11.24 -11.77 13.90
CA GLN A 86 9.86 -11.84 13.40
C GLN A 86 9.85 -12.02 11.88
N ALA A 87 9.00 -12.94 11.41
CA ALA A 87 8.61 -12.96 10.01
C ALA A 87 7.87 -11.64 9.71
N ILE A 88 8.52 -10.76 8.95
CA ILE A 88 7.93 -9.49 8.56
C ILE A 88 6.80 -9.79 7.59
N SER A 89 5.59 -9.41 7.97
CA SER A 89 4.39 -9.54 7.14
C SER A 89 3.75 -8.18 6.94
N TYR A 90 2.83 -8.07 5.99
CA TYR A 90 2.11 -6.82 5.77
C TYR A 90 1.18 -6.47 6.96
N GLU A 91 0.73 -7.47 7.72
CA GLU A 91 0.00 -7.29 8.99
C GLU A 91 0.89 -6.67 10.08
N TRP A 92 2.18 -6.99 10.10
CA TRP A 92 3.15 -6.34 10.98
C TRP A 92 3.25 -4.84 10.64
N PHE A 93 3.35 -4.50 9.34
CA PHE A 93 3.35 -3.10 8.90
C PHE A 93 2.08 -2.36 9.31
N LEU A 94 0.91 -2.99 9.17
CA LEU A 94 -0.36 -2.39 9.63
C LEU A 94 -0.35 -2.10 11.14
N SER A 95 0.26 -2.98 11.92
CA SER A 95 0.39 -2.81 13.37
C SER A 95 1.43 -1.76 13.75
N TRP A 96 2.47 -1.56 12.94
CA TRP A 96 3.47 -0.49 13.13
C TRP A 96 2.84 0.90 13.07
N PHE A 97 1.80 1.10 12.25
CA PHE A 97 1.06 2.37 12.21
C PHE A 97 0.31 2.68 13.51
N ASP A 98 0.08 1.73 14.42
CA ASP A 98 -0.63 1.96 15.68
C ASP A 98 0.29 2.22 16.88
N GLN A 99 1.61 2.12 16.65
CA GLN A 99 2.65 2.52 17.60
C GLN A 99 2.89 4.04 17.53
#